data_AF-A0A660Z1U7-F1
#
_entry.id   AF-A0A660Z1U7-F1
#
_cell.length_a   1.000
_cell.length_b   1.000
_cell.length_c   1.000
_cell.angle_alpha   90.00
_cell.angle_beta   90.00
_cell.angle_gamma   90.00
#
_symmetry.space_group_name_H-M   'P 1'
#
loop_
_entity.id
_entity.type
_entity.pdbx_description
1 polymer ?
#
loop_
_entity_poly.entity_id
_entity_poly.type
_entity_poly.pdbx_seq_one_letter_code
_entity_poly.pdbx_strand_id
1 'polypeptide(L)'
;SMGTLVAPMGVTVDSFVGVLNITNVNELKIDKKEVERIFTIPVSYFAKFKPSEYFVRLEVHTQKRSEDGKTIDMFPVKKLKLPNRYTKPWKGREHKILVYETNEETVWGITAELVYEFCKLINQ
;
A
#
# COMPACT_ATOMS: atom_id res chain seq x y z
N SER A 1 -12.45 -5.72 14.35
CA SER A 1 -11.81 -5.71 13.01
C SER A 1 -12.26 -4.45 12.30
N MET A 2 -11.34 -3.73 11.64
CA MET A 2 -11.70 -2.59 10.77
C MET A 2 -12.07 -3.04 9.34
N GLY A 3 -12.22 -4.35 9.14
CA GLY A 3 -12.39 -4.96 7.83
C GLY A 3 -11.08 -5.45 7.23
N THR A 4 -11.18 -5.97 6.01
CA THR A 4 -10.05 -6.52 5.25
C THR A 4 -9.68 -5.55 4.15
N LEU A 5 -8.43 -5.07 4.14
CA LEU A 5 -7.88 -4.33 3.02
C LEU A 5 -7.32 -5.31 1.97
N VAL A 6 -7.69 -5.13 0.70
CA VAL A 6 -7.12 -5.91 -0.41
C VAL A 6 -6.02 -5.10 -1.06
N ALA A 7 -4.77 -5.46 -0.79
CA ALA A 7 -3.60 -4.84 -1.38
C ALA A 7 -3.40 -5.29 -2.85
N PRO A 8 -2.62 -4.56 -3.66
CA PRO A 8 -2.23 -5.01 -5.00
C PRO A 8 -1.65 -6.42 -4.95
N MET A 9 -1.97 -7.23 -5.98
CA MET A 9 -1.52 -8.63 -6.14
C MET A 9 -2.22 -9.68 -5.24
N GLY A 10 -3.36 -9.36 -4.62
CA GLY A 10 -4.22 -10.36 -3.98
C GLY A 10 -3.87 -10.68 -2.53
N VAL A 11 -3.08 -9.83 -1.87
CA VAL A 11 -2.81 -9.92 -0.43
C VAL A 11 -3.97 -9.28 0.34
N THR A 12 -4.46 -9.96 1.37
CA THR A 12 -5.46 -9.44 2.31
C THR A 12 -4.79 -9.03 3.61
N VAL A 13 -5.14 -7.86 4.13
CA VAL A 13 -4.65 -7.34 5.41
C VAL A 13 -5.84 -7.16 6.35
N ASP A 14 -5.88 -7.94 7.41
CA ASP A 14 -6.86 -7.80 8.49
C ASP A 14 -6.30 -6.93 9.61
N SER A 15 -7.04 -5.89 9.97
CA SER A 15 -6.55 -4.88 10.89
C SER A 15 -7.41 -4.77 12.17
N PHE A 16 -6.72 -4.50 13.27
CA PHE A 16 -7.30 -4.40 14.61
C PHE A 16 -6.81 -3.13 15.29
N VAL A 17 -7.69 -2.54 16.10
CA VAL A 17 -7.37 -1.38 16.93
C VAL A 17 -6.97 -1.89 18.31
N GLY A 18 -5.79 -1.48 18.78
CA GLY A 18 -5.29 -1.80 20.11
C GLY A 18 -5.24 -0.56 21.00
N VAL A 19 -5.51 -0.74 22.29
CA VAL A 19 -5.28 0.28 23.31
C VAL A 19 -4.05 -0.11 24.10
N LEU A 20 -3.04 0.75 24.13
CA LEU A 20 -1.81 0.51 24.87
C LEU A 20 -1.94 1.09 26.28
N ASN A 21 -1.67 0.27 27.30
CA ASN A 21 -1.59 0.71 28.69
C ASN A 21 -0.15 1.12 29.02
N ILE A 22 0.25 2.29 28.52
CA ILE A 22 1.57 2.89 28.72
C ILE A 22 1.39 4.38 29.04
N THR A 23 2.31 4.97 29.78
CA THR A 23 2.33 6.42 30.02
C THR A 23 3.07 7.13 28.89
N ASN A 24 4.11 6.50 28.34
CA ASN A 24 4.93 7.04 27.25
C ASN A 24 5.48 5.94 26.33
N VAL A 25 5.72 6.26 25.05
CA VAL A 25 6.31 5.34 24.05
C VAL A 25 7.68 4.81 24.43
N ASN A 26 8.42 5.50 25.32
CA ASN A 26 9.71 5.05 25.82
C ASN A 26 9.63 3.78 26.68
N GLU A 27 8.44 3.39 27.15
CA GLU A 27 8.21 2.12 27.85
C GLU A 27 8.24 0.90 26.91
N LEU A 28 8.10 1.13 25.61
CA LEU A 28 8.09 0.07 24.60
C LEU A 28 9.47 -0.56 24.46
N LYS A 29 9.54 -1.88 24.62
CA LYS A 29 10.73 -2.67 24.33
C LYS A 29 10.75 -3.03 22.85
N ILE A 30 11.52 -2.28 22.06
CA ILE A 30 11.66 -2.50 20.61
C ILE A 30 12.93 -3.27 20.26
N ASP A 31 12.87 -4.06 19.19
CA ASP A 31 14.06 -4.61 18.55
C ASP A 31 14.61 -3.57 17.55
N LYS A 32 15.77 -3.01 17.86
CA LYS A 32 16.44 -2.00 17.02
C LYS A 32 16.99 -2.55 15.71
N LYS A 33 17.01 -3.88 15.52
CA LYS A 33 17.38 -4.48 14.23
C LYS A 33 16.27 -4.38 13.20
N GLU A 34 15.02 -4.34 13.67
CA GLU A 34 13.82 -4.27 12.81
C GLU A 34 13.16 -2.89 12.85
N VAL A 35 13.24 -2.19 13.99
CA VAL A 35 12.57 -0.90 14.20
C VAL A 35 13.60 0.22 14.33
N GLU A 36 13.58 1.14 13.36
CA GLU A 36 14.45 2.32 13.36
C GLU A 36 14.05 3.35 14.42
N ARG A 37 12.77 3.71 14.48
CA ARG A 37 12.25 4.73 15.42
C ARG A 37 10.77 4.53 15.74
N ILE A 38 10.33 5.15 16.85
CA ILE A 38 8.93 5.23 17.26
C ILE A 38 8.52 6.70 17.33
N PHE A 39 7.34 7.03 16.83
CA PHE A 39 6.73 8.34 16.95
C PHE A 39 5.21 8.21 17.02
N THR A 40 4.52 9.29 17.38
CA THR A 40 3.06 9.34 17.47
C THR A 40 2.54 10.52 16.69
N ILE A 41 1.43 10.32 15.99
CA ILE A 41 0.69 11.40 15.32
C ILE A 41 -0.72 11.43 15.93
N PRO A 42 -1.22 12.59 16.38
CA PRO A 42 -2.57 12.67 16.95
C PRO A 42 -3.63 12.23 15.94
N VAL A 43 -4.58 11.39 16.37
CA VAL A 43 -5.71 10.96 15.51
C VAL A 43 -6.49 12.17 14.96
N SER A 44 -6.60 13.25 15.76
CA SER A 44 -7.24 14.50 15.36
C SER A 44 -6.59 15.16 14.13
N TYR A 45 -5.30 14.94 13.89
CA TYR A 45 -4.63 15.40 12.68
C TYR A 45 -5.24 14.75 11.43
N PHE A 46 -5.36 13.41 11.44
CA PHE A 46 -5.91 12.66 10.31
C PHE A 46 -7.41 12.89 10.11
N ALA A 47 -8.14 13.19 11.18
CA ALA A 47 -9.56 13.57 11.09
C ALA A 47 -9.74 14.97 10.47
N LYS A 48 -8.81 15.90 10.72
CA LYS A 48 -8.88 17.28 10.27
C LYS A 48 -8.39 17.46 8.82
N PHE A 49 -7.31 16.79 8.45
CA PHE A 49 -6.67 16.96 7.15
C PHE A 49 -6.97 15.76 6.25
N LYS A 50 -7.31 16.02 4.99
CA LYS A 50 -7.49 14.96 3.99
C LYS A 50 -6.13 14.54 3.42
N PRO A 51 -5.92 13.25 3.13
CA PRO A 51 -4.71 12.82 2.44
C PRO A 51 -4.71 13.32 0.99
N SER A 52 -3.53 13.55 0.46
CA SER A 52 -3.33 13.66 -0.98
C SER A 52 -3.58 12.30 -1.63
N GLU A 53 -4.24 12.30 -2.80
CA GLU A 53 -4.52 11.09 -3.56
C GLU A 53 -3.67 11.07 -4.83
N TYR A 54 -2.92 9.98 -5.01
CA TYR A 54 -2.16 9.70 -6.22
C TYR A 54 -2.65 8.40 -6.85
N PHE A 55 -2.52 8.29 -8.17
CA PHE A 55 -2.96 7.12 -8.90
C PHE A 55 -1.79 6.53 -9.67
N VAL A 56 -1.49 5.26 -9.40
CA VAL A 56 -0.52 4.50 -10.17
C VAL A 56 -1.23 3.50 -11.06
N ARG A 57 -0.66 3.27 -12.24
CA ARG A 57 -1.20 2.33 -13.21
C ARG A 57 -0.42 1.02 -13.13
N LEU A 58 -1.13 -0.05 -12.78
CA LEU A 58 -0.59 -1.39 -12.85
C LEU A 58 -0.71 -1.89 -14.30
N GLU A 59 0.39 -2.42 -14.83
CA GLU A 59 0.43 -3.02 -16.16
C GLU A 59 0.89 -4.47 -16.05
N VAL A 60 0.23 -5.35 -16.80
CA VAL A 60 0.67 -6.73 -16.93
C VAL A 60 1.57 -6.82 -18.15
N HIS A 61 2.84 -7.13 -17.93
CA HIS A 61 3.82 -7.32 -18.98
C HIS A 61 3.95 -8.81 -19.31
N THR A 62 3.83 -9.15 -20.59
CA THR A 62 3.99 -10.52 -21.09
C THR A 62 5.42 -10.88 -21.45
N GLN A 63 6.31 -9.88 -21.45
CA GLN A 63 7.71 -10.03 -21.80
C GLN A 63 8.56 -9.33 -20.74
N LYS A 64 9.71 -9.92 -20.42
CA LYS A 64 10.70 -9.36 -19.49
C LYS A 64 12.06 -9.32 -20.17
N ARG A 65 12.82 -8.25 -19.96
CA ARG A 65 14.25 -8.23 -20.32
C ARG A 65 15.05 -8.89 -19.21
N SER A 66 15.90 -9.84 -19.55
CA SER A 66 16.93 -10.37 -18.65
C SER A 66 18.10 -9.39 -18.53
N GLU A 67 18.96 -9.61 -17.53
CA GLU A 67 20.15 -8.79 -17.27
C GLU A 67 21.14 -8.81 -18.45
N ASP A 68 21.18 -9.89 -19.23
CA ASP A 68 21.98 -10.02 -20.46
C ASP A 68 21.32 -9.36 -21.69
N GLY A 69 20.21 -8.64 -21.51
CA GLY A 69 19.50 -7.90 -22.56
C GLY A 69 18.58 -8.74 -23.44
N LYS A 70 18.46 -10.05 -23.22
CA LYS A 70 17.53 -10.90 -23.97
C LYS A 70 16.09 -10.66 -23.54
N THR A 71 15.16 -10.85 -24.46
CA THR A 71 13.73 -10.78 -24.16
C THR A 71 13.21 -12.19 -23.86
N ILE A 72 12.69 -12.38 -22.65
CA ILE A 72 12.04 -13.60 -22.19
C ILE A 72 10.54 -13.42 -22.41
N ASP A 73 9.95 -14.32 -23.20
CA ASP A 73 8.51 -14.39 -23.43
C ASP A 73 7.85 -15.14 -22.27
N MET A 74 7.23 -14.41 -21.33
CA MET A 74 6.60 -14.98 -20.13
C MET A 74 5.17 -15.47 -20.43
N PHE A 75 4.54 -14.95 -21.48
CA PHE A 75 3.21 -15.38 -21.92
C PHE A 75 3.14 -15.42 -23.45
N PRO A 76 3.24 -16.62 -24.08
CA PRO A 76 3.48 -16.74 -25.51
C PRO A 76 2.20 -16.60 -26.35
N VAL A 77 1.64 -15.39 -26.38
CA VAL A 77 0.35 -15.03 -27.02
C VAL A 77 0.24 -15.52 -28.47
N LYS A 78 1.30 -15.33 -29.26
CA LYS A 78 1.32 -15.74 -30.68
C LYS A 78 1.28 -17.26 -30.83
N LYS A 79 2.08 -17.99 -30.03
CA LYS A 79 2.11 -19.46 -30.04
C LYS A 79 0.75 -20.03 -29.66
N LEU A 80 0.06 -19.36 -28.74
CA LEU A 80 -1.28 -19.73 -28.28
C LEU A 80 -2.42 -19.26 -29.21
N LYS A 81 -2.10 -18.58 -30.33
CA LYS A 81 -3.08 -18.02 -31.28
C LYS A 81 -4.12 -17.10 -30.61
N LEU A 82 -3.71 -16.39 -29.55
CA LEU A 82 -4.56 -15.45 -28.83
C LEU A 82 -4.63 -14.09 -29.54
N PRO A 83 -5.65 -13.25 -29.24
CA PRO A 83 -5.76 -11.92 -29.85
C PRO A 83 -4.51 -11.07 -29.66
N ASN A 84 -4.07 -10.40 -30.73
CA ASN A 84 -2.84 -9.58 -30.74
C ASN A 84 -2.81 -8.50 -29.65
N ARG A 85 -3.95 -8.03 -29.14
CA ARG A 85 -4.01 -7.05 -28.04
C ARG A 85 -3.26 -7.51 -26.78
N TYR A 86 -3.15 -8.82 -26.55
CA TYR A 86 -2.42 -9.38 -25.41
C TYR A 86 -0.91 -9.46 -25.65
N THR A 87 -0.40 -9.17 -26.85
CA THR A 87 1.06 -9.10 -27.09
C THR A 87 1.70 -7.85 -26.48
N LYS A 88 0.90 -6.83 -26.17
CA LYS A 88 1.36 -5.58 -25.55
C LYS A 88 0.98 -5.58 -24.07
N PRO A 89 1.66 -4.79 -23.22
CA PRO A 89 1.23 -4.59 -21.85
C PRO A 89 -0.22 -4.14 -21.82
N TRP A 90 -1.04 -4.83 -21.04
CA TRP A 90 -2.43 -4.42 -20.83
C TRP A 90 -2.61 -3.82 -19.45
N LYS A 91 -3.54 -2.86 -19.39
CA LYS A 91 -3.84 -2.12 -18.17
C LYS A 91 -4.54 -3.05 -17.18
N GLY A 92 -4.05 -3.07 -15.96
CA GLY A 92 -4.84 -3.45 -14.80
C GLY A 92 -5.73 -2.29 -14.33
N ARG A 93 -6.21 -2.38 -13.09
CA ARG A 93 -6.90 -1.28 -12.41
C ARG A 93 -5.88 -0.21 -11.99
N GLU A 94 -6.31 1.05 -11.98
CA GLU A 94 -5.56 2.11 -11.29
C GLU A 94 -5.59 1.85 -9.78
N HIS A 95 -4.43 1.96 -9.14
CA HIS A 95 -4.31 1.83 -7.69
C HIS A 95 -4.15 3.20 -7.07
N LYS A 96 -5.05 3.53 -6.14
CA LYS A 96 -5.01 4.78 -5.39
C LYS A 96 -4.01 4.65 -4.24
N ILE A 97 -3.14 5.63 -4.11
CA ILE A 97 -2.19 5.78 -3.01
C ILE A 97 -2.58 7.03 -2.23
N LEU A 98 -2.86 6.84 -0.94
CA LEU A 98 -3.10 7.93 0.00
C LEU A 98 -1.78 8.36 0.63
N VAL A 99 -1.60 9.67 0.81
CA VAL A 99 -0.40 10.27 1.42
C VAL A 99 -0.80 11.38 2.39
N TYR A 100 -0.33 11.27 3.62
CA TYR A 100 -0.38 12.32 4.64
C TYR A 100 1.02 12.87 4.86
N GLU A 101 1.20 14.16 4.63
CA GLU A 101 2.45 14.88 4.91
C GLU A 101 2.40 15.42 6.34
N THR A 102 3.03 14.72 7.27
CA THR A 102 3.05 15.13 8.69
C THR A 102 4.40 15.72 9.07
N ASN A 103 4.46 16.41 10.22
CA ASN A 103 5.71 16.96 10.74
C ASN A 103 6.73 15.86 11.13
N GLU A 104 6.25 14.65 11.41
CA GLU A 104 7.08 13.54 11.88
C GLU A 104 7.59 12.68 10.73
N GLU A 105 6.67 12.19 9.89
CA GLU A 105 6.95 11.32 8.75
C GLU A 105 5.82 11.43 7.72
N THR A 106 6.15 11.22 6.44
CA THR A 106 5.14 10.94 5.43
C THR A 106 4.49 9.58 5.71
N VAL A 107 3.19 9.59 6.01
CA VAL A 107 2.40 8.36 6.17
C VAL A 107 1.70 8.08 4.86
N TRP A 108 2.00 6.94 4.22
CA TRP A 108 1.50 6.64 2.88
C TRP A 108 1.19 5.14 2.68
N GLY A 109 0.57 4.83 1.54
CA GLY A 109 0.25 3.44 1.17
C GLY A 109 -0.77 2.80 2.10
N ILE A 110 -0.56 1.52 2.43
CA ILE A 110 -1.47 0.73 3.28
C ILE A 110 -1.69 1.40 4.65
N THR A 111 -0.65 1.96 5.25
CA THR A 111 -0.75 2.63 6.56
C THR A 111 -1.68 3.84 6.50
N ALA A 112 -1.56 4.68 5.47
CA ALA A 112 -2.45 5.83 5.29
C ALA A 112 -3.90 5.40 5.05
N GLU A 113 -4.11 4.31 4.31
CA GLU A 113 -5.45 3.76 4.05
C GLU A 113 -6.11 3.21 5.33
N LEU A 114 -5.37 2.48 6.16
CA LEU A 114 -5.86 2.00 7.45
C LEU A 114 -6.24 3.14 8.40
N VAL A 115 -5.40 4.18 8.49
CA VAL A 115 -5.68 5.36 9.33
C VAL A 115 -6.87 6.15 8.81
N TYR A 116 -6.99 6.31 7.49
CA TYR A 116 -8.10 7.00 6.86
C TYR A 116 -9.43 6.29 7.11
N GLU A 117 -9.49 4.96 6.96
CA GLU A 117 -10.68 4.17 7.26
C GLU A 117 -11.00 4.16 8.75
N PHE A 118 -9.99 4.07 9.63
CA PHE A 118 -10.19 4.22 11.08
C PHE A 118 -10.84 5.57 11.42
N CYS A 119 -10.35 6.67 10.84
CA CYS A 119 -10.90 8.00 11.07
C CYS A 119 -12.35 8.12 10.58
N LYS A 120 -12.73 7.44 9.50
CA LYS A 120 -14.12 7.39 9.06
C LYS A 120 -15.02 6.62 10.02
N LEU A 121 -14.51 5.56 10.65
CA LEU A 121 -15.30 4.74 11.57
C LEU A 121 -15.64 5.50 12.86
N ILE A 122 -14.71 6.31 13.37
CA ILE A 122 -14.90 7.04 14.65
C ILE A 122 -15.61 8.39 14.49
N ASN A 123 -15.74 8.92 13.28
CA ASN A 123 -16.43 10.18 12.98
C ASN A 123 -17.85 9.97 12.42
N GLN A 124 -18.37 8.74 12.49
CA GLN A 124 -19.78 8.41 12.27
C GLN A 124 -20.56 8.61 13.56
#